data_AF-A0A545AIY8-F1
#
_entry.id   AF-A0A545AIY8-F1
#
_cell.length_a   1.000
_cell.length_b   1.000
_cell.length_c   1.000
_cell.angle_alpha   90.00
_cell.angle_beta   90.00
_cell.angle_gamma   90.00
#
_symmetry.space_group_name_H-M   'P 1'
#
loop_
_entity.id
_entity.type
_entity.pdbx_description
1 polymer ?
#
loop_
_entity_poly.entity_id
_entity_poly.type
_entity_poly.pdbx_seq_one_letter_code
_entity_poly.pdbx_strand_id
1 'polypeptide(L)'
;MAAAYLRAALGALIGRQNIFMDVDSVKPGEDFVEKMLAGVTAADVVLVVIGKNWLNATGADERRRIDDPEDYVRLEVEAALELGKRVIPVLVSGAEMPRANALPASVAPLTRRNGLTLGHTTFDADIDRIAGAVGVPPQ
;
A
#
# COMPACT_ATOMS: atom_id res chain seq x y z
N MET A 1 9.34 3.06 -8.32
CA MET A 1 10.66 2.57 -7.82
C MET A 1 10.57 2.02 -6.41
N ALA A 2 10.25 2.79 -5.36
CA ALA A 2 10.25 2.30 -3.97
C ALA A 2 9.33 1.09 -3.72
N ALA A 3 8.09 1.10 -4.24
CA ALA A 3 7.18 -0.04 -4.11
C ALA A 3 7.75 -1.33 -4.76
N ALA A 4 8.32 -1.22 -5.96
CA ALA A 4 8.95 -2.35 -6.65
C ALA A 4 10.15 -2.92 -5.87
N TYR A 5 10.98 -2.06 -5.28
CA TYR A 5 12.08 -2.49 -4.40
C TYR A 5 11.56 -3.17 -3.14
N LEU A 6 10.54 -2.60 -2.50
CA LEU A 6 9.90 -3.20 -1.33
C LEU A 6 9.34 -4.59 -1.64
N ARG A 7 8.65 -4.74 -2.78
CA ARG A 7 8.16 -6.04 -3.27
C ARG A 7 9.28 -7.05 -3.49
N ALA A 8 10.37 -6.62 -4.13
CA ALA A 8 11.51 -7.50 -4.40
C ALA A 8 12.17 -7.96 -3.10
N ALA A 9 12.43 -7.04 -2.18
CA ALA A 9 13.07 -7.31 -0.90
C ALA A 9 12.20 -8.20 0.00
N LEU A 10 10.92 -7.85 0.19
CA LEU A 10 9.99 -8.69 0.93
C LEU A 10 9.82 -10.05 0.25
N GLY A 11 9.76 -10.09 -1.08
CA GLY A 11 9.59 -11.35 -1.83
C GLY A 11 10.77 -12.31 -1.64
N ALA A 12 11.97 -11.80 -1.39
CA ALA A 12 13.13 -12.60 -1.03
C ALA A 12 13.05 -13.17 0.40
N LEU A 13 12.38 -12.48 1.32
CA LEU A 13 12.27 -12.88 2.72
C LEU A 13 11.05 -13.78 3.00
N ILE A 14 9.91 -13.47 2.39
CA ILE A 14 8.62 -14.14 2.69
C ILE A 14 8.07 -14.96 1.53
N GLY A 15 8.79 -15.00 0.41
CA GLY A 15 8.34 -15.66 -0.82
C GLY A 15 7.43 -14.77 -1.66
N ARG A 16 7.70 -14.73 -2.97
CA ARG A 16 6.96 -13.87 -3.93
C ARG A 16 5.49 -14.24 -4.06
N GLN A 17 5.13 -15.50 -3.81
CA GLN A 17 3.76 -16.00 -3.82
C GLN A 17 2.90 -15.44 -2.68
N ASN A 18 3.53 -14.95 -1.62
CA ASN A 18 2.87 -14.35 -0.46
C ASN A 18 2.73 -12.83 -0.59
N ILE A 19 3.12 -12.25 -1.73
CA ILE A 19 3.03 -10.81 -2.00
C ILE A 19 2.19 -10.58 -3.23
N PHE A 20 1.05 -9.91 -3.01
CA PHE A 20 0.25 -9.34 -4.07
C PHE A 20 0.62 -7.85 -4.20
N MET A 21 1.15 -7.45 -5.36
CA MET A 21 1.39 -6.05 -5.68
C MET A 21 1.09 -5.85 -7.15
N ASP A 22 0.12 -4.97 -7.39
CA ASP A 22 -0.34 -4.48 -8.68
C ASP A 22 -0.84 -5.56 -9.66
N VAL A 23 -1.81 -5.12 -10.44
CA VAL A 23 -2.73 -5.84 -11.34
C VAL A 23 -2.12 -6.37 -12.64
N ASP A 24 -0.80 -6.59 -12.69
CA ASP A 24 -0.09 -7.22 -13.83
C ASP A 24 -0.63 -8.64 -14.18
N SER A 25 -1.56 -9.16 -13.38
CA SER A 25 -2.19 -10.47 -13.55
C SER A 25 -3.64 -10.43 -14.04
N VAL A 26 -4.29 -9.27 -14.22
CA VAL A 26 -5.67 -9.20 -14.76
C VAL A 26 -5.66 -9.73 -16.18
N LYS A 27 -6.31 -10.88 -16.41
CA LYS A 27 -6.38 -11.45 -17.75
C LYS A 27 -7.34 -10.61 -18.61
N PRO A 28 -7.14 -10.55 -19.94
CA PRO A 28 -8.10 -9.89 -20.82
C PRO A 28 -9.54 -10.40 -20.57
N GLY A 29 -10.46 -9.48 -20.27
CA GLY A 29 -11.86 -9.78 -19.99
C GLY A 29 -12.22 -10.07 -18.52
N GLU A 30 -11.26 -10.11 -17.60
CA GLU A 30 -11.55 -10.16 -16.16
C GLU A 30 -11.98 -8.77 -15.64
N ASP A 31 -12.93 -8.75 -14.71
CA ASP A 31 -13.29 -7.53 -14.00
C ASP A 31 -12.16 -7.15 -13.03
N PHE A 32 -11.62 -5.96 -13.25
CA PHE A 32 -10.50 -5.44 -12.48
C PHE A 32 -10.86 -5.21 -11.01
N VAL A 33 -12.04 -4.65 -10.76
CA VAL A 33 -12.51 -4.29 -9.43
C VAL A 33 -12.76 -5.54 -8.61
N GLU A 34 -13.36 -6.57 -9.22
CA GLU A 34 -13.55 -7.88 -8.57
C GLU A 34 -12.21 -8.51 -8.17
N LYS A 35 -11.22 -8.49 -9.06
CA LYS A 35 -9.90 -9.07 -8.79
C LYS A 35 -9.15 -8.32 -7.70
N MET A 36 -9.21 -7.00 -7.73
CA MET A 36 -8.64 -6.12 -6.72
C MET A 36 -9.26 -6.40 -5.35
N LEU A 37 -10.59 -6.44 -5.27
CA LEU A 37 -11.31 -6.74 -4.03
C LEU A 37 -11.00 -8.15 -3.52
N ALA A 38 -10.90 -9.15 -4.41
CA ALA A 38 -10.48 -10.49 -4.05
C ALA A 38 -9.07 -10.53 -3.45
N GLY A 39 -8.12 -9.78 -4.03
CA GLY A 39 -6.76 -9.64 -3.52
C GLY A 39 -6.73 -9.03 -2.12
N VAL A 40 -7.42 -7.91 -1.91
CA VAL A 40 -7.55 -7.28 -0.58
C VAL A 40 -8.22 -8.22 0.42
N THR A 41 -9.26 -8.93 0.00
CA THR A 41 -9.99 -9.89 0.84
C THR A 41 -9.11 -11.08 1.25
N ALA A 42 -8.26 -11.56 0.35
CA ALA A 42 -7.35 -12.67 0.65
C ALA A 42 -6.14 -12.26 1.50
N ALA A 43 -5.78 -10.98 1.52
CA ALA A 43 -4.60 -10.51 2.26
C ALA A 43 -4.84 -10.48 3.78
N ASP A 44 -3.84 -10.95 4.54
CA ASP A 44 -3.78 -10.81 6.01
C ASP A 44 -3.34 -9.40 6.43
N VAL A 45 -2.41 -8.81 5.67
CA VAL A 45 -1.82 -7.49 5.92
C VAL A 45 -1.78 -6.70 4.61
N VAL A 46 -2.17 -5.43 4.67
CA VAL A 46 -2.13 -4.52 3.52
C VAL A 46 -1.10 -3.43 3.79
N LEU A 47 -0.07 -3.35 2.94
CA LEU A 47 0.96 -2.31 3.01
C LEU A 47 0.58 -1.14 2.10
N VAL A 48 0.36 0.04 2.67
CA VAL A 48 0.06 1.25 1.88
C VAL A 48 1.33 2.07 1.74
N VAL A 49 1.93 2.04 0.54
CA VAL A 49 3.20 2.73 0.28
C VAL A 49 2.94 4.21 0.00
N ILE A 50 3.42 5.09 0.89
CA ILE A 50 3.21 6.53 0.83
C ILE A 50 4.53 7.21 0.49
N GLY A 51 4.62 7.76 -0.71
CA GLY A 51 5.73 8.62 -1.14
C GLY A 51 5.41 10.11 -1.01
N LYS A 52 6.42 10.96 -1.19
CA LYS A 52 6.30 12.44 -1.07
C LYS A 52 5.17 13.05 -1.91
N ASN A 53 4.90 12.48 -3.08
CA ASN A 53 3.87 12.97 -3.99
C ASN A 53 2.53 12.22 -3.87
N TRP A 54 2.34 11.34 -2.88
CA TRP A 54 1.16 10.49 -2.80
C TRP A 54 -0.16 11.29 -2.75
N LEU A 55 -0.19 12.37 -1.96
CA LEU A 55 -1.35 13.27 -1.89
C LEU A 55 -1.60 14.08 -3.16
N ASN A 56 -0.53 14.37 -3.93
CA ASN A 56 -0.56 15.31 -5.04
C ASN A 56 -0.44 14.62 -6.40
N ALA A 57 -0.43 13.28 -6.43
CA ALA A 57 -0.43 12.52 -7.67
C ALA A 57 -1.75 12.78 -8.40
N THR A 58 -1.67 13.21 -9.65
CA THR A 58 -2.85 13.56 -10.46
C THR A 58 -3.12 12.53 -11.56
N GLY A 59 -4.39 12.38 -11.92
CA GLY A 59 -4.85 11.64 -13.08
C GLY A 59 -4.69 12.42 -14.38
N ALA A 60 -5.19 11.86 -15.49
CA ALA A 60 -5.19 12.51 -16.80
C ALA A 60 -6.07 13.76 -16.86
N ASP A 61 -7.03 13.87 -15.94
CA ASP A 61 -7.95 14.98 -15.76
C ASP A 61 -7.43 16.08 -14.80
N GLU A 62 -6.16 16.00 -14.41
CA GLU A 62 -5.50 16.88 -13.43
C GLU A 62 -6.09 16.81 -12.00
N ARG A 63 -7.06 15.92 -11.74
CA ARG A 63 -7.60 15.68 -10.41
C ARG A 63 -6.61 14.86 -9.58
N ARG A 64 -6.52 15.13 -8.28
CA ARG A 64 -5.74 14.28 -7.36
C ARG A 64 -6.34 12.87 -7.38
N ARG A 65 -5.52 11.87 -7.67
CA ARG A 65 -5.93 10.46 -7.74
C ARG A 65 -6.63 10.01 -6.46
N ILE A 66 -6.14 10.45 -5.31
CA ILE A 66 -6.75 10.11 -4.03
C ILE A 66 -8.15 10.69 -3.84
N ASP A 67 -8.52 11.75 -4.57
CA ASP A 67 -9.88 12.34 -4.53
C ASP A 67 -10.80 11.75 -5.60
N ASP A 68 -10.27 11.03 -6.59
CA ASP A 68 -11.04 10.35 -7.62
C ASP A 68 -11.66 9.07 -7.05
N PRO A 69 -13.00 8.94 -6.99
CA PRO A 69 -13.64 7.73 -6.48
C PRO A 69 -13.41 6.48 -7.34
N GLU A 70 -12.96 6.64 -8.60
CA GLU A 70 -12.67 5.54 -9.51
C GLU A 70 -11.17 5.16 -9.52
N ASP A 71 -10.32 5.88 -8.77
CA ASP A 71 -8.90 5.52 -8.67
C ASP A 71 -8.71 4.21 -7.90
N TYR A 72 -8.02 3.26 -8.52
CA TYR A 72 -7.83 1.93 -7.95
C TYR A 72 -7.05 1.92 -6.64
N VAL A 73 -6.03 2.78 -6.48
CA VAL A 73 -5.27 2.82 -5.21
C VAL A 73 -6.16 3.31 -4.09
N ARG A 74 -7.00 4.31 -4.36
CA ARG A 74 -8.00 4.76 -3.39
C ARG A 74 -8.95 3.61 -3.03
N LEU A 75 -9.55 2.94 -4.02
CA LEU A 75 -10.50 1.84 -3.80
C LEU A 75 -9.89 0.68 -2.99
N GLU A 76 -8.63 0.30 -3.25
CA GLU A 76 -7.91 -0.73 -2.48
C GLU A 76 -7.75 -0.33 -1.01
N VAL A 77 -7.35 0.92 -0.76
CA VAL A 77 -7.15 1.43 0.59
C VAL A 77 -8.47 1.51 1.34
N GLU A 78 -9.54 1.99 0.69
CA GLU A 78 -10.89 2.01 1.25
C GLU A 78 -11.36 0.60 1.61
N ALA A 79 -11.31 -0.33 0.66
CA ALA A 79 -11.72 -1.72 0.89
C ALA A 79 -10.93 -2.37 2.02
N ALA A 80 -9.61 -2.16 2.09
CA ALA A 80 -8.78 -2.71 3.18
C ALA A 80 -9.19 -2.15 4.55
N LEU A 81 -9.51 -0.86 4.62
CA LEU A 81 -9.96 -0.21 5.86
C LEU A 81 -11.36 -0.69 6.27
N GLU A 82 -12.29 -0.80 5.32
CA GLU A 82 -13.67 -1.24 5.53
C GLU A 82 -13.75 -2.70 5.97
N LEU A 83 -12.96 -3.57 5.34
CA LEU A 83 -12.84 -4.99 5.70
C LEU A 83 -12.06 -5.22 7.01
N GLY A 84 -11.60 -4.15 7.67
CA GLY A 84 -10.89 -4.24 8.95
C GLY A 84 -9.52 -4.91 8.83
N LYS A 85 -8.90 -4.90 7.65
CA LYS A 85 -7.58 -5.49 7.43
C LYS A 85 -6.52 -4.81 8.30
N ARG A 86 -5.44 -5.52 8.58
CA ARG A 86 -4.26 -4.93 9.21
C ARG A 86 -3.54 -4.05 8.19
N VAL A 87 -3.92 -2.79 8.13
CA VAL A 87 -3.32 -1.79 7.24
C VAL A 87 -2.09 -1.17 7.90
N ILE A 88 -0.93 -1.25 7.23
CA ILE A 88 0.33 -0.66 7.68
C ILE A 88 0.80 0.37 6.63
N PRO A 89 0.77 1.67 6.95
CA PRO A 89 1.41 2.69 6.12
C PRO A 89 2.93 2.48 6.07
N VAL A 90 3.53 2.53 4.88
CA VAL A 90 4.98 2.48 4.68
C VAL A 90 5.42 3.78 4.02
N LEU A 91 6.04 4.66 4.81
CA LEU A 91 6.56 5.95 4.37
C LEU A 91 7.89 5.76 3.65
N VAL A 92 7.97 6.20 2.40
CA VAL A 92 9.18 6.04 1.57
C VAL A 92 9.75 7.39 1.16
N SER A 93 11.05 7.43 0.87
CA SER A 93 11.72 8.63 0.32
C SER A 93 11.59 9.88 1.21
N GLY A 94 11.44 9.70 2.53
CA GLY A 94 11.23 10.78 3.50
C GLY A 94 9.83 11.41 3.40
N ALA A 95 8.82 10.63 3.02
CA ALA A 95 7.43 11.05 3.11
C ALA A 95 6.96 11.15 4.56
N GLU A 96 5.96 11.98 4.80
CA GLU A 96 5.28 12.10 6.07
C GLU A 96 3.86 11.53 5.96
N MET A 97 3.28 11.14 7.09
CA MET A 97 1.88 10.73 7.12
C MET A 97 0.98 11.92 6.73
N PRO A 98 0.01 11.71 5.82
CA PRO A 98 -0.96 12.74 5.48
C PRO A 98 -1.83 13.10 6.69
N ARG A 99 -2.31 14.36 6.72
CA ARG A 99 -3.34 14.77 7.69
C ARG A 99 -4.70 14.24 7.27
N ALA A 100 -5.55 13.91 8.24
CA ALA A 100 -6.89 13.36 7.98
C ALA A 100 -7.76 14.28 7.10
N ASN A 101 -7.63 15.60 7.23
CA ASN A 101 -8.38 16.59 6.45
C ASN A 101 -7.86 16.77 5.01
N ALA A 102 -6.73 16.17 4.66
CA ALA A 102 -6.20 16.19 3.30
C ALA A 102 -6.66 14.97 2.47
N LEU A 103 -7.46 14.09 3.09
CA LEU A 103 -7.94 12.83 2.53
C LEU A 103 -9.46 12.80 2.41
N PRO A 104 -10.01 12.01 1.49
CA PRO A 104 -11.41 11.63 1.53
C PRO A 104 -11.78 11.00 2.87
N ALA A 105 -13.03 11.19 3.30
CA ALA A 105 -13.51 10.70 4.59
C ALA A 105 -13.36 9.18 4.77
N SER A 106 -13.52 8.42 3.68
CA SER A 106 -13.34 6.96 3.59
C SER A 106 -11.90 6.52 3.79
N VAL A 107 -10.92 7.32 3.37
CA VAL A 107 -9.47 7.02 3.48
C VAL A 107 -8.85 7.63 4.74
N ALA A 108 -9.43 8.70 5.30
CA ALA A 108 -8.94 9.38 6.50
C ALA A 108 -8.60 8.43 7.68
N PRO A 109 -9.29 7.29 7.92
CA PRO A 109 -8.89 6.29 8.91
C PRO A 109 -7.46 5.77 8.78
N LEU A 110 -6.84 5.82 7.59
CA LEU A 110 -5.44 5.45 7.36
C LEU A 110 -4.48 6.22 8.27
N THR A 111 -4.79 7.50 8.56
CA THR A 111 -3.96 8.38 9.39
C THR A 111 -3.88 7.95 10.85
N ARG A 112 -4.78 7.07 11.29
CA ARG A 112 -4.81 6.49 12.64
C ARG A 112 -4.03 5.19 12.75
N ARG A 113 -3.44 4.70 11.66
CA ARG A 113 -2.62 3.47 11.62
C ARG A 113 -1.17 3.81 11.94
N ASN A 114 -0.51 2.95 12.72
CA ASN A 114 0.91 3.11 13.00
C ASN A 114 1.72 2.72 11.75
N GLY A 115 2.53 3.65 11.26
CA GLY A 115 3.32 3.48 10.04
C GLY A 115 4.76 3.02 10.31
N LEU A 116 5.39 2.48 9.28
CA LEU A 116 6.81 2.19 9.22
C LEU A 116 7.47 3.12 8.19
N THR A 117 8.77 3.37 8.34
CA THR A 117 9.54 4.14 7.36
C THR A 117 10.50 3.20 6.66
N LEU A 118 10.70 3.41 5.36
CA LEU A 118 11.73 2.76 4.56
C LEU A 118 12.73 3.82 4.11
N GLY A 119 13.83 3.93 4.85
CA GLY A 119 14.92 4.84 4.59
C GLY A 119 15.90 4.28 3.56
N HIS A 120 16.57 5.17 2.82
CA HIS A 120 17.57 4.77 1.84
C HIS A 120 18.87 4.27 2.51
N THR A 121 19.22 4.86 3.66
CA THR A 121 20.44 4.53 4.41
C THR A 121 20.25 3.41 5.43
N THR A 122 18.99 3.15 5.83
CA THR A 122 18.58 2.14 6.81
C THR A 122 17.81 0.98 6.16
N PHE A 123 17.94 0.84 4.83
CA PHE A 123 17.08 0.01 4.00
C PHE A 123 16.94 -1.43 4.53
N ASP A 124 18.05 -2.13 4.78
CA ASP A 124 18.02 -3.54 5.20
C ASP A 124 17.31 -3.71 6.56
N ALA A 125 17.65 -2.86 7.55
CA ALA A 125 17.03 -2.89 8.87
C ALA A 125 15.53 -2.55 8.82
N ASP A 126 15.13 -1.61 7.96
CA ASP A 126 13.73 -1.25 7.76
C ASP A 126 12.95 -2.37 7.07
N ILE A 127 13.55 -3.06 6.09
CA ILE A 127 12.97 -4.24 5.44
C ILE A 127 12.75 -5.36 6.46
N ASP A 128 13.73 -5.67 7.30
CA ASP A 128 13.59 -6.69 8.35
C ASP A 128 12.47 -6.34 9.33
N ARG A 129 12.35 -5.06 9.70
CA ARG A 129 11.26 -4.58 10.55
C ARG A 129 9.90 -4.71 9.88
N ILE A 130 9.80 -4.41 8.59
CA ILE A 130 8.56 -4.57 7.81
C ILE A 130 8.22 -6.06 7.68
N ALA A 131 9.19 -6.93 7.37
CA ALA A 131 9.03 -8.38 7.31
C ALA A 131 8.52 -8.93 8.66
N GLY A 132 9.12 -8.48 9.77
CA GLY A 132 8.67 -8.78 11.12
C GLY A 132 7.22 -8.36 11.38
N ALA A 133 6.85 -7.17 10.93
CA ALA A 133 5.50 -6.66 11.09
C ALA A 133 4.46 -7.46 10.30
N VAL A 134 4.79 -7.99 9.11
CA VAL A 134 3.87 -8.76 8.27
C VAL A 134 3.79 -10.25 8.64
N GLY A 135 4.56 -10.72 9.62
CA GLY A 135 4.42 -12.07 10.17
C GLY A 135 5.62 -13.00 10.01
N VAL A 136 6.82 -12.48 9.73
CA VAL A 136 8.06 -13.28 9.80
C VAL A 136 8.63 -13.16 11.21
N PRO A 137 8.80 -14.23 12.00
CA PRO A 137 9.59 -14.14 13.22
C PRO A 137 11.03 -13.74 12.86
N PRO A 138 11.67 -12.82 13.61
CA PRO A 138 13.09 -12.52 13.38
C PRO A 138 13.90 -13.82 13.53
N GLN A 139 14.89 -14.00 12.64
CA GLN A 139 15.84 -15.13 12.70
C GLN A 139 16.73 -15.04 13.94
#